data_AF-A0A6C1QIZ5-F1
#
_entry.id   AF-A0A6C1QIZ5-F1
#
_cell.length_a   1.000
_cell.length_b   1.000
_cell.length_c   1.000
_cell.angle_alpha   90.00
_cell.angle_beta   90.00
_cell.angle_gamma   90.00
#
_symmetry.space_group_name_H-M   'P 1'
#
loop_
_entity.id
_entity.type
_entity.pdbx_description
1 polymer ?
#
loop_
_entity_poly.entity_id
_entity_poly.type
_entity_poly.pdbx_seq_one_letter_code
_entity_poly.pdbx_strand_id
1 'polypeptide(L)'
;AGLGPAIAFLYSGPAINILAIILTARILGFELGLARIIGAVVFAIVIGLLMAFIFRKEEKERAEEAMNFPSPPETRPMWQTSFHFFVLVFILIFANWGRPDVDEGVWFWLWSNKWTITAIFGVLFIASLLFILKLNRWYVTLATAAVIVAWLLVPGNPLVPFVVAFIGLSIITVATPGEPREWLWSTWGFTKQIVPLLFAGVLVAGFLLGSPESGEGIIPNEWVATLVGGNSVFANLFASVFGAFMYFATLTEVPIIQGLLASGMGKGPALALLLAGPALSLPNMLVIHSVIGTKKTVVFITLVVIMATISGLIYGAI
;
A
#
# COMPACT_ATOMS: atom_id res chain seq x y z
N ALA A 1 -17.84 8.73 7.46
CA ALA A 1 -16.85 9.84 7.53
C ALA A 1 -17.11 10.80 6.37
N GLY A 2 -16.85 12.09 6.56
CA GLY A 2 -16.98 13.07 5.47
C GLY A 2 -15.92 12.90 4.38
N LEU A 3 -16.09 13.56 3.24
CA LEU A 3 -15.19 13.46 2.08
C LEU A 3 -13.76 13.85 2.45
N GLY A 4 -13.57 14.93 3.22
CA GLY A 4 -12.24 15.41 3.60
C GLY A 4 -11.41 14.39 4.38
N PRO A 5 -11.92 13.86 5.53
CA PRO A 5 -11.24 12.80 6.26
C PRO A 5 -11.00 11.53 5.44
N ALA A 6 -11.95 11.16 4.56
CA ALA A 6 -11.77 10.00 3.68
C ALA A 6 -10.61 10.21 2.69
N ILE A 7 -10.50 11.40 2.07
CA ILE A 7 -9.39 11.74 1.17
C ILE A 7 -8.06 11.81 1.92
N ALA A 8 -8.04 12.41 3.12
CA ALA A 8 -6.85 12.46 3.96
C ALA A 8 -6.36 11.03 4.28
N PHE A 9 -7.26 10.11 4.58
CA PHE A 9 -6.95 8.70 4.80
C PHE A 9 -6.44 8.01 3.53
N LEU A 10 -7.13 8.20 2.39
CA LEU A 10 -6.76 7.61 1.11
C LEU A 10 -5.38 8.05 0.61
N TYR A 11 -5.02 9.32 0.82
CA TYR A 11 -3.69 9.83 0.51
C TYR A 11 -2.63 9.33 1.50
N SER A 12 -2.92 9.42 2.81
CA SER A 12 -1.92 9.13 3.85
C SER A 12 -1.52 7.66 3.94
N GLY A 13 -2.44 6.73 3.65
CA GLY A 13 -2.16 5.28 3.70
C GLY A 13 -0.90 4.88 2.92
N PRO A 14 -0.82 5.12 1.61
CA PRO A 14 0.38 4.81 0.83
C PRO A 14 1.53 5.80 1.05
N ALA A 15 1.26 7.08 1.34
CA ALA A 15 2.28 8.12 1.42
C ALA A 15 3.10 8.10 2.73
N ILE A 16 2.47 7.73 3.86
CA ILE A 16 3.10 7.66 5.21
C ILE A 16 3.58 6.23 5.52
N ASN A 17 3.87 5.43 4.50
CA ASN A 17 4.37 4.08 4.71
C ASN A 17 5.72 4.11 5.44
N ILE A 18 5.75 3.57 6.66
CA ILE A 18 6.93 3.53 7.54
C ILE A 18 8.14 2.91 6.85
N LEU A 19 7.94 1.81 6.13
CA LEU A 19 9.03 1.14 5.42
C LEU A 19 9.61 2.04 4.32
N ALA A 20 8.74 2.73 3.59
CA ALA A 20 9.13 3.66 2.54
C ALA A 20 9.95 4.83 3.12
N ILE A 21 9.48 5.40 4.22
CA ILE A 21 10.14 6.48 4.95
C ILE A 21 11.54 6.05 5.44
N ILE A 22 11.63 4.88 6.08
CA ILE A 22 12.91 4.37 6.61
C ILE A 22 13.88 4.09 5.47
N LEU A 23 13.44 3.45 4.39
CA LEU A 23 14.30 3.18 3.23
C LEU A 23 14.74 4.46 2.52
N THR A 24 13.84 5.43 2.33
CA THR A 24 14.19 6.75 1.79
C THR A 24 15.24 7.42 2.67
N ALA A 25 15.05 7.46 4.00
CA ALA A 25 15.99 8.09 4.91
C ALA A 25 17.36 7.39 4.91
N ARG A 26 17.38 6.05 4.89
CA ARG A 26 18.60 5.25 4.95
C ARG A 26 19.39 5.28 3.63
N ILE A 27 18.72 5.28 2.48
CA ILE A 27 19.34 5.10 1.18
C ILE A 27 19.50 6.43 0.43
N LEU A 28 18.47 7.29 0.44
CA LEU A 28 18.46 8.56 -0.29
C LEU A 28 18.86 9.76 0.58
N GLY A 29 19.01 9.54 1.89
CA GLY A 29 19.43 10.53 2.86
C GLY A 29 18.29 10.97 3.80
N PHE A 30 18.69 11.28 5.04
CA PHE A 30 17.76 11.63 6.12
C PHE A 30 16.88 12.84 5.77
N GLU A 31 17.44 13.86 5.12
CA GLU A 31 16.73 15.07 4.70
C GLU A 31 15.55 14.76 3.77
N LEU A 32 15.76 13.89 2.78
CA LEU A 32 14.71 13.51 1.83
C LEU A 32 13.63 12.67 2.52
N GLY A 33 14.04 11.78 3.44
CA GLY A 33 13.12 11.01 4.28
C GLY A 33 12.23 11.92 5.13
N LEU A 34 12.82 12.92 5.78
CA LEU A 34 12.07 13.90 6.60
C LEU A 34 11.13 14.76 5.73
N ALA A 35 11.62 15.25 4.58
CA ALA A 35 10.81 16.01 3.64
C ALA A 35 9.60 15.21 3.14
N ARG A 36 9.77 13.90 2.88
CA ARG A 36 8.69 12.98 2.51
C ARG A 36 7.63 12.88 3.61
N ILE A 37 8.03 12.71 4.87
CA ILE A 37 7.09 12.62 6.01
C ILE A 37 6.29 13.90 6.13
N ILE A 38 6.97 15.05 6.16
CA ILE A 38 6.33 16.35 6.32
C ILE A 38 5.38 16.61 5.14
N GLY A 39 5.85 16.40 3.92
CA GLY A 39 5.04 16.53 2.71
C GLY A 39 3.80 15.65 2.75
N ALA A 40 3.94 14.37 3.10
CA ALA A 40 2.84 13.42 3.14
C ALA A 40 1.75 13.82 4.17
N VAL A 41 2.16 14.26 5.37
CA VAL A 41 1.22 14.74 6.41
C VAL A 41 0.52 16.02 5.96
N VAL A 42 1.28 16.99 5.44
CA VAL A 42 0.74 18.27 4.97
C VAL A 42 -0.24 18.04 3.82
N PHE A 43 0.06 17.15 2.88
CA PHE A 43 -0.82 16.86 1.74
C PHE A 43 -2.11 16.20 2.20
N ALA A 44 -2.04 15.22 3.10
CA ALA A 44 -3.23 14.58 3.64
C ALA A 44 -4.21 15.61 4.23
N ILE A 45 -3.69 16.57 5.01
CA ILE A 45 -4.49 17.62 5.64
C ILE A 45 -5.00 18.61 4.59
N VAL A 46 -4.12 19.18 3.77
CA VAL A 46 -4.47 20.24 2.81
C VAL A 46 -5.42 19.73 1.74
N ILE A 47 -5.11 18.58 1.13
CA ILE A 47 -5.95 17.98 0.07
C ILE A 47 -7.29 17.54 0.65
N GLY A 48 -7.32 16.96 1.85
CA GLY A 48 -8.56 16.62 2.55
C GLY A 48 -9.45 17.83 2.79
N LEU A 49 -8.88 18.93 3.29
CA LEU A 49 -9.61 20.19 3.52
C LEU A 49 -10.10 20.81 2.21
N LEU A 50 -9.26 20.86 1.18
CA LEU A 50 -9.65 21.38 -0.14
C LEU A 50 -10.77 20.55 -0.76
N MET A 51 -10.70 19.23 -0.69
CA MET A 51 -11.76 18.35 -1.19
C MET A 51 -13.08 18.54 -0.45
N ALA A 52 -13.05 18.63 0.89
CA ALA A 52 -14.23 18.94 1.68
C ALA A 52 -14.81 20.32 1.31
N PHE A 53 -13.96 21.32 1.11
CA PHE A 53 -14.39 22.66 0.75
C PHE A 53 -15.02 22.74 -0.65
N ILE A 54 -14.36 22.15 -1.66
CA ILE A 54 -14.80 22.15 -3.07
C ILE A 54 -16.15 21.43 -3.21
N PHE A 55 -16.33 20.30 -2.52
CA PHE A 55 -17.51 19.45 -2.66
C PHE A 55 -18.53 19.57 -1.52
N ARG A 56 -18.42 20.61 -0.69
CA ARG A 56 -19.31 20.81 0.49
C ARG A 56 -20.81 20.80 0.18
N LYS A 57 -21.22 21.18 -1.03
CA LYS A 57 -22.63 21.20 -1.44
C LYS A 57 -23.14 19.79 -1.72
N GLU A 58 -22.41 19.05 -2.56
CA GLU A 58 -22.70 17.64 -2.87
C GLU A 58 -22.66 16.76 -1.61
N GLU A 59 -21.82 17.10 -0.64
CA GLU A 59 -21.76 16.37 0.64
C GLU A 59 -22.97 16.63 1.54
N LYS A 60 -23.49 17.88 1.56
CA LYS A 60 -24.74 18.21 2.26
C LYS A 60 -25.94 17.49 1.63
N GLU A 61 -26.05 17.53 0.31
CA GLU A 61 -27.10 16.84 -0.44
C GLU A 61 -27.05 15.33 -0.19
N ARG A 62 -25.86 14.71 -0.25
CA ARG A 62 -25.68 13.29 0.06
C ARG A 62 -26.03 12.93 1.50
N ALA A 63 -25.72 13.81 2.46
CA ALA A 63 -26.08 13.59 3.86
C ALA A 63 -27.60 13.66 4.06
N GLU A 64 -28.28 14.57 3.36
CA GLU A 64 -29.74 14.68 3.34
C GLU A 64 -30.40 13.46 2.66
N GLU A 65 -29.87 13.00 1.53
CA GLU A 65 -30.33 11.78 0.85
C GLU A 65 -30.11 10.52 1.70
N ALA A 66 -28.99 10.42 2.41
CA ALA A 66 -28.72 9.31 3.33
C ALA A 66 -29.67 9.28 4.54
N MET A 67 -30.24 10.42 4.94
CA MET A 67 -31.32 10.46 5.92
C MET A 67 -32.65 9.96 5.35
N ASN A 68 -32.86 10.10 4.04
CA ASN A 68 -34.10 9.69 3.36
C ASN A 68 -34.12 8.22 2.92
N PHE A 69 -32.95 7.57 2.81
CA PHE A 69 -32.82 6.15 2.52
C PHE A 69 -31.99 5.46 3.61
N PRO A 70 -32.60 4.76 4.58
CA PRO A 70 -31.85 4.02 5.57
C PRO A 70 -30.96 2.99 4.86
N SER A 71 -29.68 2.99 5.21
CA SER A 71 -28.71 2.02 4.70
C SER A 71 -29.22 0.60 4.93
N PRO A 72 -29.00 -0.34 4.00
CA PRO A 72 -29.36 -1.74 4.22
C PRO A 72 -28.78 -2.21 5.55
N PRO A 73 -29.54 -2.97 6.35
CA PRO A 73 -29.14 -3.33 7.71
C PRO A 73 -27.79 -4.05 7.69
N GLU A 74 -26.87 -3.62 8.56
CA GLU A 74 -25.58 -4.28 8.72
C GLU A 74 -25.80 -5.75 9.10
N THR A 75 -25.20 -6.67 8.33
CA THR A 75 -25.38 -8.12 8.50
C THR A 75 -24.71 -8.66 9.76
N ARG A 76 -23.71 -7.95 10.29
CA ARG A 76 -22.97 -8.33 11.50
C ARG A 76 -22.55 -7.11 12.34
N PRO A 77 -22.46 -7.26 13.67
CA PRO A 77 -21.97 -6.20 14.55
C PRO A 77 -20.54 -5.74 14.19
N MET A 78 -20.28 -4.44 14.28
CA MET A 78 -18.98 -3.84 13.97
C MET A 78 -17.82 -4.50 14.74
N TRP A 79 -17.99 -4.86 16.01
CA TRP A 79 -16.94 -5.49 16.82
C TRP A 79 -16.46 -6.83 16.24
N GLN A 80 -17.34 -7.59 15.59
CA GLN A 80 -16.96 -8.85 14.94
C GLN A 80 -16.07 -8.58 13.73
N THR A 81 -16.45 -7.60 12.91
CA THR A 81 -15.65 -7.15 11.77
C THR A 81 -14.30 -6.62 12.23
N SER A 82 -14.27 -5.75 13.25
CA SER A 82 -13.03 -5.21 13.83
C SER A 82 -12.14 -6.31 14.39
N PHE A 83 -12.70 -7.30 15.09
CA PHE A 83 -11.95 -8.45 15.60
C PHE A 83 -11.33 -9.27 14.46
N HIS A 84 -12.10 -9.58 13.41
CA HIS A 84 -11.59 -10.31 12.25
C HIS A 84 -10.41 -9.58 11.58
N PHE A 85 -10.57 -8.29 11.30
CA PHE A 85 -9.49 -7.48 10.71
C PHE A 85 -8.28 -7.36 11.64
N PHE A 86 -8.49 -7.20 12.94
CA PHE A 86 -7.41 -7.15 13.92
C PHE A 86 -6.57 -8.42 13.90
N VAL A 87 -7.21 -9.60 13.90
CA VAL A 87 -6.51 -10.88 13.81
C VAL A 87 -5.71 -11.00 12.51
N LEU A 88 -6.28 -10.62 11.36
CA LEU A 88 -5.58 -10.63 10.08
C LEU A 88 -4.35 -9.70 10.07
N VAL A 89 -4.50 -8.48 10.58
CA VAL A 89 -3.41 -7.50 10.67
C VAL A 89 -2.28 -8.02 11.55
N PHE A 90 -2.59 -8.63 12.70
CA PHE A 90 -1.59 -9.17 13.61
C PHE A 90 -0.86 -10.38 13.02
N ILE A 91 -1.58 -11.29 12.34
CA ILE A 91 -0.95 -12.38 11.60
C ILE A 91 0.04 -11.82 10.58
N LEU A 92 -0.37 -10.82 9.80
CA LEU A 92 0.48 -10.19 8.80
C LEU A 92 1.73 -9.55 9.41
N ILE A 93 1.57 -8.78 10.50
CA ILE A 93 2.68 -8.10 11.19
C ILE A 93 3.71 -9.10 11.71
N PHE A 94 3.28 -10.13 12.44
CA PHE A 94 4.21 -11.07 13.07
C PHE A 94 4.79 -12.07 12.07
N ALA A 95 4.03 -12.55 11.09
CA ALA A 95 4.55 -13.44 10.06
C ALA A 95 5.69 -12.76 9.26
N ASN A 96 5.53 -11.48 8.94
CA ASN A 96 6.52 -10.67 8.22
C ASN A 96 7.52 -9.94 9.12
N TRP A 97 7.58 -10.24 10.42
CA TRP A 97 8.53 -9.55 11.31
C TRP A 97 9.98 -9.80 10.86
N GLY A 98 10.72 -8.71 10.60
CA GLY A 98 12.09 -8.73 10.09
C GLY A 98 13.11 -9.04 11.19
N ARG A 99 14.26 -9.61 10.82
CA ARG A 99 15.36 -9.85 11.76
C ARG A 99 15.99 -8.51 12.14
N PRO A 100 16.15 -8.19 13.44
CA PRO A 100 16.88 -6.99 13.87
C PRO A 100 18.39 -7.14 13.64
N ASP A 101 19.10 -6.01 13.61
CA ASP A 101 20.57 -5.97 13.46
C ASP A 101 21.33 -6.43 14.71
N VAL A 102 20.63 -6.55 15.85
CA VAL A 102 21.18 -7.02 17.13
C VAL A 102 20.48 -8.31 17.56
N ASP A 103 21.25 -9.26 18.09
CA ASP A 103 20.75 -10.55 18.55
C ASP A 103 20.27 -10.55 20.02
N GLU A 104 19.89 -9.38 20.54
CA GLU A 104 19.42 -9.20 21.92
C GLU A 104 18.27 -8.19 22.05
N GLY A 105 17.57 -8.24 23.18
CA GLY A 105 16.47 -7.33 23.51
C GLY A 105 15.10 -7.74 22.96
N VAL A 106 14.11 -6.86 23.14
CA VAL A 106 12.69 -7.12 22.83
C VAL A 106 12.47 -7.40 21.35
N TRP A 107 13.17 -6.69 20.46
CA TRP A 107 13.03 -6.85 19.02
C TRP A 107 13.52 -8.22 18.53
N PHE A 108 14.63 -8.72 19.09
CA PHE A 108 15.12 -10.06 18.80
C PHE A 108 14.21 -11.15 19.39
N TRP A 109 13.69 -10.93 20.60
CA TRP A 109 12.70 -11.83 21.20
C TRP A 109 11.43 -11.96 20.34
N LEU A 110 10.92 -10.83 19.83
CA LEU A 110 9.78 -10.83 18.92
C LEU A 110 10.07 -11.58 17.63
N TRP A 111 11.22 -11.33 17.00
CA TRP A 111 11.61 -12.03 15.78
C TRP A 111 11.80 -13.53 15.99
N SER A 112 12.49 -13.94 17.06
CA SER A 112 12.74 -15.36 17.38
C SER A 112 11.46 -16.12 17.71
N ASN A 113 10.46 -15.46 18.30
CA ASN A 113 9.16 -16.07 18.65
C ASN A 113 8.04 -15.79 17.65
N LYS A 114 8.33 -15.12 16.54
CA LYS A 114 7.29 -14.58 15.64
C LYS A 114 6.30 -15.64 15.15
N TRP A 115 6.79 -16.84 14.84
CA TRP A 115 5.95 -17.94 14.36
C TRP A 115 5.02 -18.51 15.43
N THR A 116 5.47 -18.54 16.68
CA THR A 116 4.62 -18.92 17.82
C THR A 116 3.52 -17.90 18.03
N ILE A 117 3.86 -16.60 17.95
CA ILE A 117 2.89 -15.51 18.05
C ILE A 117 1.87 -15.61 16.90
N THR A 118 2.34 -15.80 15.65
CA THR A 118 1.47 -16.02 14.48
C THR A 118 0.55 -17.23 14.66
N ALA A 119 1.04 -18.34 15.24
CA ALA A 119 0.22 -19.52 15.50
C ALA A 119 -0.90 -19.25 16.53
N ILE A 120 -0.64 -18.47 17.57
CA ILE A 120 -1.66 -18.03 18.55
C ILE A 120 -2.76 -17.23 17.84
N PHE A 121 -2.40 -16.27 16.99
CA PHE A 121 -3.38 -15.54 16.19
C PHE A 121 -4.06 -16.43 15.14
N GLY A 122 -3.40 -17.47 14.65
CA GLY A 122 -3.99 -18.50 13.79
C GLY A 122 -5.16 -19.23 14.46
N VAL A 123 -5.08 -19.52 15.76
CA VAL A 123 -6.19 -20.10 16.54
C VAL A 123 -7.36 -19.12 16.63
N LEU A 124 -7.09 -17.84 16.90
CA LEU A 124 -8.12 -16.79 16.88
C LEU A 124 -8.74 -16.61 15.49
N PHE A 125 -7.96 -16.80 14.44
CA PHE A 125 -8.42 -16.75 13.07
C PHE A 125 -9.35 -17.92 12.75
N ILE A 126 -9.04 -19.14 13.19
CA ILE A 126 -9.94 -20.29 13.09
C ILE A 126 -11.28 -20.00 13.79
N ALA A 127 -11.25 -19.43 15.00
CA ALA A 127 -12.48 -19.01 15.68
C ALA A 127 -13.26 -17.96 14.86
N SER A 128 -12.57 -16.99 14.27
CA SER A 128 -13.19 -16.00 13.39
C SER A 128 -13.84 -16.63 12.15
N LEU A 129 -13.17 -17.60 11.50
CA LEU A 129 -13.71 -18.34 10.35
C LEU A 129 -15.00 -19.09 10.70
N LEU A 130 -15.06 -19.70 11.90
CA LEU A 130 -16.20 -20.50 12.35
C LEU A 130 -17.38 -19.64 12.85
N PHE A 131 -17.10 -18.58 13.61
CA PHE A 131 -18.14 -17.83 14.32
C PHE A 131 -18.54 -16.52 13.66
N ILE A 132 -17.61 -15.86 12.96
CA ILE A 132 -17.85 -14.56 12.30
C ILE A 132 -18.20 -14.78 10.82
N LEU A 133 -17.35 -15.49 10.08
CA LEU A 133 -17.58 -15.80 8.67
C LEU A 133 -18.50 -17.02 8.46
N LYS A 134 -18.84 -17.74 9.54
CA LYS A 134 -19.77 -18.88 9.56
C LYS A 134 -19.45 -19.95 8.51
N LEU A 135 -18.15 -20.20 8.29
CA LEU A 135 -17.69 -21.22 7.35
C LEU A 135 -18.05 -22.62 7.86
N ASN A 136 -18.18 -23.58 6.95
CA ASN A 136 -18.49 -24.96 7.31
C ASN A 136 -17.39 -25.53 8.21
N ARG A 137 -17.80 -25.97 9.41
CA ARG A 137 -16.90 -26.48 10.45
C ARG A 137 -16.01 -27.61 9.95
N TRP A 138 -16.53 -28.49 9.09
CA TRP A 138 -15.76 -29.62 8.53
C TRP A 138 -14.63 -29.17 7.62
N TYR A 139 -14.85 -28.17 6.78
CA TYR A 139 -13.78 -27.68 5.91
C TYR A 139 -12.70 -26.95 6.70
N VAL A 140 -13.09 -26.18 7.72
CA VAL A 140 -12.14 -25.51 8.61
C VAL A 140 -11.33 -26.51 9.44
N THR A 141 -11.96 -27.56 9.99
CA THR A 141 -11.22 -28.59 10.75
C THR A 141 -10.29 -29.39 9.87
N LEU A 142 -10.68 -29.76 8.64
CA LEU A 142 -9.81 -30.45 7.69
C LEU A 142 -8.60 -29.61 7.30
N ALA A 143 -8.80 -28.32 6.99
CA ALA A 143 -7.68 -27.42 6.69
C ALA A 143 -6.76 -27.25 7.91
N THR A 144 -7.32 -27.10 9.11
CA THR A 144 -6.54 -27.01 10.35
C THR A 144 -5.73 -28.28 10.58
N ALA A 145 -6.32 -29.45 10.38
CA ALA A 145 -5.62 -30.73 10.48
C ALA A 145 -4.47 -30.82 9.46
N ALA A 146 -4.69 -30.40 8.21
CA ALA A 146 -3.64 -30.36 7.19
C ALA A 146 -2.47 -29.44 7.60
N VAL A 147 -2.75 -28.29 8.21
CA VAL A 147 -1.72 -27.37 8.74
C VAL A 147 -0.93 -28.03 9.88
N ILE A 148 -1.59 -28.71 10.81
CA ILE A 148 -0.93 -29.41 11.91
C ILE A 148 -0.06 -30.55 11.37
N VAL A 149 -0.58 -31.34 10.42
CA VAL A 149 0.18 -32.40 9.76
C VAL A 149 1.40 -31.82 9.05
N ALA A 150 1.25 -30.72 8.32
CA ALA A 150 2.37 -30.05 7.64
C ALA A 150 3.45 -29.57 8.62
N TRP A 151 3.06 -29.05 9.78
CA TRP A 151 3.97 -28.67 10.85
C TRP A 151 4.72 -29.88 11.46
N LEU A 152 4.02 -31.00 11.66
CA LEU A 152 4.63 -32.23 12.18
C LEU A 152 5.57 -32.92 11.17
N LEU A 153 5.24 -32.86 9.88
CA LEU A 153 6.04 -33.47 8.82
C LEU A 153 7.32 -32.69 8.51
N VAL A 154 7.29 -31.36 8.66
CA VAL A 154 8.45 -30.49 8.38
C VAL A 154 8.77 -29.62 9.61
N PRO A 155 9.25 -30.24 10.71
CA PRO A 155 9.60 -29.50 11.91
C PRO A 155 10.73 -28.51 11.62
N GLY A 156 10.62 -27.30 12.15
CA GLY A 156 11.62 -26.25 11.97
C GLY A 156 11.47 -25.42 10.69
N ASN A 157 10.52 -25.74 9.80
CA ASN A 157 10.18 -24.87 8.66
C ASN A 157 8.72 -24.37 8.73
N PRO A 158 8.48 -23.21 9.38
CA PRO A 158 7.13 -22.65 9.55
C PRO A 158 6.46 -22.18 8.25
N LEU A 159 7.22 -22.02 7.16
CA LEU A 159 6.66 -21.62 5.87
C LEU A 159 5.77 -22.70 5.27
N VAL A 160 6.09 -23.98 5.51
CA VAL A 160 5.30 -25.10 5.00
C VAL A 160 3.87 -25.11 5.58
N PRO A 161 3.65 -25.13 6.91
CA PRO A 161 2.30 -25.05 7.46
C PRO A 161 1.59 -23.73 7.10
N PHE A 162 2.31 -22.62 6.95
CA PHE A 162 1.73 -21.34 6.50
C PHE A 162 1.18 -21.43 5.07
N VAL A 163 1.93 -22.00 4.12
CA VAL A 163 1.48 -22.20 2.74
C VAL A 163 0.29 -23.16 2.69
N VAL A 164 0.31 -24.23 3.49
CA VAL A 164 -0.83 -25.16 3.60
C VAL A 164 -2.07 -24.44 4.16
N ALA A 165 -1.91 -23.56 5.14
CA ALA A 165 -3.01 -22.75 5.68
C ALA A 165 -3.60 -21.82 4.62
N PHE A 166 -2.75 -21.18 3.81
CA PHE A 166 -3.17 -20.30 2.72
C PHE A 166 -3.95 -21.04 1.63
N ILE A 167 -3.46 -22.22 1.22
CA ILE A 167 -4.14 -23.09 0.24
C ILE A 167 -5.49 -23.55 0.81
N GLY A 168 -5.50 -24.03 2.06
CA GLY A 168 -6.71 -24.45 2.75
C GLY A 168 -7.76 -23.35 2.82
N LEU A 169 -7.37 -22.14 3.24
CA LEU A 169 -8.25 -20.97 3.29
C LEU A 169 -8.81 -20.63 1.90
N SER A 170 -7.97 -20.66 0.86
CA SER A 170 -8.38 -20.39 -0.52
C SER A 170 -9.45 -21.40 -1.00
N ILE A 171 -9.26 -22.69 -0.69
CA ILE A 171 -10.23 -23.74 -1.04
C ILE A 171 -11.54 -23.53 -0.29
N ILE A 172 -11.50 -23.29 1.03
CA ILE A 172 -12.70 -23.11 1.85
C ILE A 172 -13.50 -21.88 1.38
N THR A 173 -12.82 -20.78 1.09
CA THR A 173 -13.45 -19.52 0.65
C THR A 173 -14.05 -19.63 -0.74
N VAL A 174 -13.41 -20.31 -1.71
CA VAL A 174 -14.05 -20.63 -3.00
C VAL A 174 -15.28 -21.52 -2.81
N ALA A 175 -15.16 -22.56 -1.99
CA ALA A 175 -16.21 -23.55 -1.80
C ALA A 175 -17.46 -22.99 -1.10
N THR A 176 -17.32 -21.89 -0.35
CA THR A 176 -18.41 -21.29 0.44
C THR A 176 -19.09 -20.14 -0.32
N PRO A 177 -20.37 -20.24 -0.70
CA PRO A 177 -21.09 -19.15 -1.36
C PRO A 177 -21.23 -17.89 -0.47
N GLY A 178 -21.46 -16.74 -1.10
CA GLY A 178 -21.65 -15.45 -0.43
C GLY A 178 -20.35 -14.66 -0.22
N GLU A 179 -20.30 -13.88 0.86
CA GLU A 179 -19.20 -12.96 1.20
C GLU A 179 -17.79 -13.60 1.09
N PRO A 180 -17.52 -14.83 1.60
CA PRO A 180 -16.17 -15.41 1.52
C PRO A 180 -15.67 -15.61 0.09
N ARG A 181 -16.56 -16.06 -0.82
CA ARG A 181 -16.24 -16.29 -2.23
C ARG A 181 -16.06 -14.96 -2.97
N GLU A 182 -16.90 -13.98 -2.69
CA GLU A 182 -16.79 -12.63 -3.28
C GLU A 182 -15.47 -11.96 -2.87
N TRP A 183 -15.07 -12.08 -1.60
CA TRP A 183 -13.80 -11.57 -1.09
C TRP A 183 -12.60 -12.18 -1.84
N LEU A 184 -12.60 -13.50 -2.04
CA LEU A 184 -11.52 -14.15 -2.79
C LEU A 184 -11.52 -13.74 -4.27
N TRP A 185 -12.69 -13.66 -4.92
CA TRP A 185 -12.75 -13.23 -6.32
C TRP A 185 -12.32 -11.78 -6.51
N SER A 186 -12.65 -10.90 -5.57
CA SER A 186 -12.14 -9.52 -5.56
C SER A 186 -10.61 -9.50 -5.44
N THR A 187 -10.07 -10.24 -4.47
CA THR A 187 -8.62 -10.40 -4.26
C THR A 187 -7.92 -10.95 -5.52
N TRP A 188 -8.48 -11.97 -6.14
CA TRP A 188 -7.96 -12.56 -7.38
C TRP A 188 -8.08 -11.60 -8.58
N GLY A 189 -9.15 -10.82 -8.64
CA GLY A 189 -9.34 -9.75 -9.61
C GLY A 189 -8.23 -8.71 -9.54
N PHE A 190 -7.94 -8.19 -8.33
CA PHE A 190 -6.83 -7.26 -8.12
C PHE A 190 -5.48 -7.90 -8.42
N THR A 191 -5.28 -9.16 -8.01
CA THR A 191 -4.03 -9.89 -8.30
C THR A 191 -3.76 -9.94 -9.80
N LYS A 192 -4.77 -10.25 -10.61
CA LYS A 192 -4.64 -10.29 -12.08
C LYS A 192 -4.39 -8.93 -12.72
N GLN A 193 -4.76 -7.83 -12.08
CA GLN A 193 -4.48 -6.48 -12.56
C GLN A 193 -3.09 -6.01 -12.13
N ILE A 194 -2.74 -6.22 -10.86
CA ILE A 194 -1.53 -5.67 -10.24
C ILE A 194 -0.29 -6.49 -10.62
N VAL A 195 -0.35 -7.82 -10.58
CA VAL A 195 0.84 -8.67 -10.78
C VAL A 195 1.47 -8.47 -12.17
N PRO A 196 0.73 -8.50 -13.29
CA PRO A 196 1.33 -8.28 -14.60
C PRO A 196 1.93 -6.89 -14.75
N LEU A 197 1.22 -5.86 -14.25
CA LEU A 197 1.68 -4.48 -14.31
C LEU A 197 2.96 -4.28 -13.48
N LEU A 198 3.01 -4.86 -12.28
CA LEU A 198 4.18 -4.81 -11.40
C LEU A 198 5.38 -5.52 -12.05
N PHE A 199 5.17 -6.73 -12.58
CA PHE A 199 6.26 -7.50 -13.20
C PHE A 199 6.81 -6.80 -14.44
N ALA A 200 5.91 -6.30 -15.31
CA ALA A 200 6.30 -5.51 -16.48
C ALA A 200 7.02 -4.23 -16.05
N GLY A 201 6.48 -3.50 -15.07
CA GLY A 201 7.06 -2.25 -14.58
C GLY A 201 8.47 -2.45 -13.99
N VAL A 202 8.68 -3.48 -13.18
CA VAL A 202 10.00 -3.79 -12.59
C VAL A 202 11.00 -4.21 -13.66
N LEU A 203 10.61 -5.04 -14.62
CA LEU A 203 11.49 -5.45 -15.73
C LEU A 203 11.84 -4.27 -16.64
N VAL A 204 10.85 -3.45 -17.00
CA VAL A 204 11.06 -2.26 -17.84
C VAL A 204 11.94 -1.25 -17.10
N ALA A 205 11.68 -0.97 -15.82
CA ALA A 205 12.50 -0.06 -15.04
C ALA A 205 13.95 -0.56 -14.91
N GLY A 206 14.16 -1.85 -14.62
CA GLY A 206 15.51 -2.42 -14.55
C GLY A 206 16.25 -2.40 -15.89
N PHE A 207 15.56 -2.67 -16.99
CA PHE A 207 16.13 -2.62 -18.35
C PHE A 207 16.46 -1.19 -18.80
N LEU A 208 15.60 -0.23 -18.46
CA LEU A 208 15.74 1.16 -18.88
C LEU A 208 16.70 1.96 -17.99
N LEU A 209 16.61 1.80 -16.67
CA LEU A 209 17.36 2.59 -15.69
C LEU A 209 18.61 1.87 -15.17
N GLY A 210 18.75 0.58 -15.48
CA GLY A 210 19.83 -0.25 -14.96
C GLY A 210 19.56 -0.67 -13.52
N SER A 211 20.60 -1.15 -12.85
CA SER A 211 20.53 -1.44 -11.42
C SER A 211 21.78 -0.92 -10.73
N PRO A 212 21.72 -0.63 -9.41
CA PRO A 212 22.89 -0.22 -8.65
C PRO A 212 24.06 -1.23 -8.74
N GLU A 213 23.76 -2.50 -9.00
CA GLU A 213 24.75 -3.59 -9.08
C GLU A 213 25.24 -3.87 -10.51
N SER A 214 24.37 -3.71 -11.53
CA SER A 214 24.66 -4.10 -12.93
C SER A 214 25.11 -2.93 -13.83
N GLY A 215 25.07 -1.69 -13.34
CA GLY A 215 25.47 -0.51 -14.11
C GLY A 215 24.34 0.16 -14.89
N GLU A 216 24.71 1.00 -15.87
CA GLU A 216 23.80 1.86 -16.64
C GLU A 216 22.78 1.06 -17.46
N GLY A 217 21.53 1.52 -17.46
CA GLY A 217 20.47 1.01 -18.32
C GLY A 217 20.51 1.57 -19.73
N ILE A 218 19.46 1.33 -20.52
CA ILE A 218 19.36 1.80 -21.90
C ILE A 218 19.00 3.28 -22.02
N ILE A 219 18.34 3.87 -21.02
CA ILE A 219 18.06 5.30 -21.02
C ILE A 219 19.37 6.06 -20.82
N PRO A 220 19.79 6.90 -21.78
CA PRO A 220 20.96 7.74 -21.60
C PRO A 220 20.75 8.68 -20.41
N ASN A 221 21.76 8.82 -19.56
CA ASN A 221 21.73 9.73 -18.42
C ASN A 221 21.37 11.18 -18.83
N GLU A 222 21.71 11.58 -20.06
CA GLU A 222 21.34 12.88 -20.63
C GLU A 222 19.82 13.12 -20.64
N TRP A 223 19.00 12.10 -20.88
CA TRP A 223 17.53 12.24 -20.89
C TRP A 223 16.99 12.45 -19.49
N VAL A 224 17.56 11.77 -18.50
CA VAL A 224 17.20 11.97 -17.09
C VAL A 224 17.60 13.38 -16.66
N ALA A 225 18.83 13.80 -16.94
CA ALA A 225 19.32 15.13 -16.59
C ALA A 225 18.56 16.27 -17.28
N THR A 226 18.11 16.09 -18.52
CA THR A 226 17.36 17.13 -19.27
C THR A 226 15.90 17.24 -18.83
N LEU A 227 15.23 16.11 -18.55
CA LEU A 227 13.81 16.10 -18.18
C LEU A 227 13.57 16.38 -16.69
N VAL A 228 14.39 15.79 -15.82
CA VAL A 228 14.19 15.82 -14.36
C VAL A 228 15.45 16.25 -13.59
N GLY A 229 16.46 16.80 -14.26
CA GLY A 229 17.60 17.42 -13.61
C GLY A 229 17.30 18.82 -13.05
N GLY A 230 18.16 19.26 -12.12
CA GLY A 230 18.03 20.56 -11.47
C GLY A 230 16.74 20.73 -10.65
N ASN A 231 16.20 21.94 -10.60
CA ASN A 231 14.99 22.25 -9.85
C ASN A 231 14.07 23.25 -10.57
N SER A 232 13.61 22.90 -11.78
CA SER A 232 12.67 23.74 -12.56
C SER A 232 11.21 23.34 -12.33
N VAL A 233 10.28 24.24 -12.65
CA VAL A 233 8.82 23.93 -12.61
C VAL A 233 8.51 22.74 -13.51
N PHE A 234 9.10 22.71 -14.71
CA PHE A 234 8.92 21.61 -15.65
C PHE A 234 9.43 20.28 -15.06
N ALA A 235 10.64 20.25 -14.50
CA ALA A 235 11.23 19.03 -13.95
C ALA A 235 10.38 18.45 -12.80
N ASN A 236 9.89 19.31 -11.90
CA ASN A 236 9.04 18.91 -10.78
C ASN A 236 7.64 18.48 -11.24
N LEU A 237 7.06 19.18 -12.22
CA LEU A 237 5.76 18.83 -12.78
C LEU A 237 5.83 17.51 -13.54
N PHE A 238 6.85 17.33 -14.38
CA PHE A 238 7.11 16.10 -15.10
C PHE A 238 7.28 14.93 -14.13
N ALA A 239 8.09 15.10 -13.10
CA ALA A 239 8.28 14.07 -12.07
C ALA A 239 6.99 13.73 -11.30
N SER A 240 6.15 14.72 -10.99
CA SER A 240 4.86 14.52 -10.32
C SER A 240 3.86 13.77 -11.20
N VAL A 241 3.75 14.15 -12.47
CA VAL A 241 2.84 13.50 -13.44
C VAL A 241 3.33 12.10 -13.77
N PHE A 242 4.62 11.94 -14.05
CA PHE A 242 5.20 10.64 -14.37
C PHE A 242 5.12 9.70 -13.15
N GLY A 243 5.44 10.21 -11.95
CA GLY A 243 5.22 9.51 -10.70
C GLY A 243 3.79 9.00 -10.55
N ALA A 244 2.79 9.81 -10.88
CA ALA A 244 1.38 9.41 -10.82
C ALA A 244 1.05 8.17 -11.66
N PHE A 245 1.67 8.01 -12.83
CA PHE A 245 1.46 6.83 -13.67
C PHE A 245 2.34 5.64 -13.30
N MET A 246 3.39 5.87 -12.51
CA MET A 246 4.29 4.81 -12.06
C MET A 246 3.77 4.13 -10.79
N TYR A 247 3.41 2.85 -10.90
CA TYR A 247 3.15 2.01 -9.75
C TYR A 247 4.43 1.33 -9.28
N PHE A 248 5.13 1.96 -8.33
CA PHE A 248 6.25 1.32 -7.65
C PHE A 248 5.79 0.63 -6.37
N ALA A 249 6.25 -0.61 -6.19
CA ALA A 249 6.24 -1.20 -4.87
C ALA A 249 7.19 -0.38 -3.97
N THR A 250 6.84 -0.23 -2.69
CA THR A 250 7.64 0.53 -1.72
C THR A 250 9.12 0.10 -1.69
N LEU A 251 9.39 -1.19 -1.89
CA LEU A 251 10.75 -1.73 -1.92
C LEU A 251 11.52 -1.35 -3.20
N THR A 252 10.84 -1.13 -4.32
CA THR A 252 11.47 -0.81 -5.61
C THR A 252 11.54 0.69 -5.87
N GLU A 253 10.68 1.49 -5.23
CA GLU A 253 10.64 2.95 -5.36
C GLU A 253 12.00 3.59 -5.01
N VAL A 254 12.59 3.19 -3.89
CA VAL A 254 13.83 3.79 -3.38
C VAL A 254 15.05 3.49 -4.26
N PRO A 255 15.32 2.23 -4.66
CA PRO A 255 16.40 1.93 -5.61
C PRO A 255 16.24 2.62 -6.97
N ILE A 256 15.00 2.74 -7.47
CA ILE A 256 14.75 3.40 -8.76
C ILE A 256 15.10 4.89 -8.68
N ILE A 257 14.67 5.58 -7.62
CA ILE A 257 15.02 6.99 -7.44
C ILE A 257 16.51 7.15 -7.17
N GLN A 258 17.14 6.21 -6.46
CA GLN A 258 18.60 6.20 -6.29
C GLN A 258 19.31 6.14 -7.65
N GLY A 259 18.86 5.27 -8.56
CA GLY A 259 19.36 5.20 -9.93
C GLY A 259 19.14 6.50 -10.70
N LEU A 260 17.93 7.07 -10.65
CA LEU A 260 17.64 8.34 -11.32
C LEU A 260 18.49 9.51 -10.79
N LEU A 261 18.71 9.59 -9.47
CA LEU A 261 19.61 10.57 -8.86
C LEU A 261 21.06 10.39 -9.34
N ALA A 262 21.52 9.13 -9.44
CA ALA A 262 22.83 8.82 -10.01
C ALA A 262 22.93 9.22 -11.50
N SER A 263 21.82 9.12 -12.24
CA SER A 263 21.67 9.56 -13.63
C SER A 263 21.43 11.07 -13.80
N GLY A 264 21.49 11.88 -12.72
CA GLY A 264 21.41 13.34 -12.78
C GLY A 264 20.04 13.96 -12.46
N MET A 265 19.09 13.19 -11.93
CA MET A 265 17.82 13.72 -11.40
C MET A 265 18.09 14.69 -10.23
N GLY A 266 17.33 15.79 -10.18
CA GLY A 266 17.39 16.73 -9.08
C GLY A 266 16.67 16.23 -7.82
N LYS A 267 17.12 16.69 -6.65
CA LYS A 267 16.49 16.39 -5.36
C LYS A 267 15.03 16.86 -5.26
N GLY A 268 14.70 18.02 -5.86
CA GLY A 268 13.34 18.55 -5.94
C GLY A 268 12.40 17.62 -6.72
N PRO A 269 12.69 17.33 -8.01
CA PRO A 269 11.96 16.36 -8.80
C PRO A 269 11.86 14.98 -8.13
N ALA A 270 12.91 14.52 -7.43
CA ALA A 270 12.87 13.26 -6.67
C ALA A 270 11.82 13.28 -5.55
N LEU A 271 11.74 14.36 -4.77
CA LEU A 271 10.70 14.51 -3.76
C LEU A 271 9.29 14.61 -4.39
N ALA A 272 9.15 15.34 -5.49
CA ALA A 272 7.90 15.46 -6.22
C ALA A 272 7.38 14.08 -6.67
N LEU A 273 8.27 13.23 -7.17
CA LEU A 273 7.97 11.84 -7.55
C LEU A 273 7.56 11.00 -6.33
N LEU A 274 8.31 11.07 -5.21
CA LEU A 274 8.03 10.34 -3.96
C LEU A 274 6.69 10.69 -3.31
N LEU A 275 6.21 11.93 -3.49
CA LEU A 275 4.95 12.41 -2.92
C LEU A 275 3.75 12.12 -3.81
N ALA A 276 3.94 12.09 -5.14
CA ALA A 276 2.89 11.81 -6.11
C ALA A 276 2.66 10.30 -6.31
N GLY A 277 3.74 9.53 -6.49
CA GLY A 277 3.67 8.13 -6.95
C GLY A 277 2.80 7.21 -6.11
N PRO A 278 3.05 7.07 -4.79
CA PRO A 278 2.28 6.19 -3.94
C PRO A 278 0.78 6.53 -3.90
N ALA A 279 0.45 7.83 -3.91
CA ALA A 279 -0.92 8.31 -3.81
C ALA A 279 -1.71 8.21 -5.12
N LEU A 280 -1.03 8.38 -6.26
CA LEU A 280 -1.66 8.52 -7.56
C LEU A 280 -1.51 7.33 -8.49
N SER A 281 -0.89 6.24 -8.08
CA SER A 281 -0.76 5.07 -8.96
C SER A 281 -2.06 4.69 -9.69
N LEU A 282 -1.94 4.21 -10.93
CA LEU A 282 -3.11 3.87 -11.76
C LEU A 282 -4.14 2.97 -11.03
N PRO A 283 -3.75 1.92 -10.29
CA PRO A 283 -4.69 1.13 -9.51
C PRO A 283 -5.43 1.96 -8.44
N ASN A 284 -4.73 2.84 -7.73
CA ASN A 284 -5.34 3.73 -6.74
C ASN A 284 -6.33 4.70 -7.39
N MET A 285 -5.99 5.27 -8.56
CA MET A 285 -6.91 6.14 -9.29
C MET A 285 -8.20 5.41 -9.69
N LEU A 286 -8.08 4.16 -10.17
CA LEU A 286 -9.24 3.34 -10.55
C LEU A 286 -10.13 3.00 -9.35
N VAL A 287 -9.52 2.68 -8.20
CA VAL A 287 -10.25 2.42 -6.95
C VAL A 287 -10.95 3.69 -6.47
N ILE A 288 -10.24 4.82 -6.41
CA ILE A 288 -10.82 6.11 -6.01
C ILE A 288 -11.98 6.48 -6.94
N HIS A 289 -11.78 6.36 -8.25
CA HIS A 289 -12.82 6.56 -9.27
C HIS A 289 -14.07 5.74 -8.99
N SER A 290 -13.92 4.45 -8.66
CA SER A 290 -15.06 3.57 -8.37
C SER A 290 -15.84 3.96 -7.10
N VAL A 291 -15.21 4.67 -6.17
CA VAL A 291 -15.81 5.02 -4.86
C VAL A 291 -16.40 6.42 -4.83
N ILE A 292 -15.69 7.43 -5.36
CA ILE A 292 -16.09 8.85 -5.27
C ILE A 292 -16.47 9.47 -6.62
N GLY A 293 -16.38 8.71 -7.72
CA GLY A 293 -16.76 9.13 -9.06
C GLY A 293 -15.70 9.98 -9.77
N THR A 294 -15.90 10.19 -11.07
CA THR A 294 -14.91 10.81 -11.98
C THR A 294 -14.55 12.24 -11.58
N LYS A 295 -15.54 13.09 -11.29
CA LYS A 295 -15.31 14.52 -10.97
C LYS A 295 -14.40 14.70 -9.75
N LYS A 296 -14.69 14.00 -8.65
CA LYS A 296 -13.89 14.07 -7.41
C LYS A 296 -12.50 13.47 -7.60
N THR A 297 -12.39 12.41 -8.39
CA THR A 297 -11.11 11.77 -8.71
C THR A 297 -10.19 12.68 -9.49
N VAL A 298 -10.69 13.36 -10.52
CA VAL A 298 -9.89 14.31 -11.32
C VAL A 298 -9.37 15.47 -10.46
N VAL A 299 -10.22 16.02 -9.58
CA VAL A 299 -9.80 17.08 -8.65
C VAL A 299 -8.73 16.56 -7.69
N PHE A 300 -8.91 15.37 -7.13
CA PHE A 300 -7.91 14.75 -6.25
C PHE A 300 -6.55 14.58 -6.94
N ILE A 301 -6.53 14.00 -8.15
CA ILE A 301 -5.30 13.82 -8.94
C ILE A 301 -4.61 15.16 -9.19
N THR A 302 -5.38 16.16 -9.62
CA THR A 302 -4.87 17.50 -9.92
C THR A 302 -4.25 18.14 -8.67
N LEU A 303 -4.92 18.05 -7.52
CA LEU A 303 -4.41 18.59 -6.26
C LEU A 303 -3.10 17.92 -5.84
N VAL A 304 -3.00 16.60 -5.94
CA VAL A 304 -1.76 15.89 -5.58
C VAL A 304 -0.62 16.27 -6.52
N VAL A 305 -0.84 16.35 -7.84
CA VAL A 305 0.20 16.75 -8.81
C VAL A 305 0.70 18.16 -8.54
N ILE A 306 -0.20 19.12 -8.30
CA ILE A 306 0.17 20.51 -8.00
C ILE A 306 0.96 20.58 -6.70
N MET A 307 0.46 19.94 -5.63
CA MET A 307 1.13 19.95 -4.33
C MET A 307 2.52 19.29 -4.39
N ALA A 308 2.65 18.16 -5.09
CA ALA A 308 3.92 17.46 -5.31
C ALA A 308 4.91 18.34 -6.06
N THR A 309 4.47 19.02 -7.12
CA THR A 309 5.28 19.95 -7.90
C THR A 309 5.79 21.10 -7.03
N ILE A 310 4.91 21.73 -6.25
CA ILE A 310 5.26 22.83 -5.35
C ILE A 310 6.25 22.37 -4.28
N SER A 311 6.04 21.20 -3.70
CA SER A 311 6.90 20.68 -2.63
C SER A 311 8.29 20.31 -3.15
N GLY A 312 8.37 19.73 -4.34
CA GLY A 312 9.64 19.48 -5.01
C GLY A 312 10.39 20.78 -5.32
N LEU A 313 9.68 21.81 -5.80
CA LEU A 313 10.26 23.13 -6.03
C LEU A 313 10.83 23.76 -4.76
N ILE A 314 10.07 23.72 -3.66
CA ILE A 314 10.50 24.25 -2.37
C ILE A 314 11.72 23.47 -1.87
N TYR A 315 11.65 22.14 -1.87
CA TYR A 315 12.72 21.31 -1.35
C TYR A 315 14.00 21.40 -2.18
N GLY A 316 13.91 21.41 -3.51
CA GLY A 316 15.09 21.52 -4.37
C GLY A 316 15.72 22.93 -4.38
N ALA A 317 15.10 23.92 -3.73
CA ALA A 317 15.64 25.27 -3.58
C ALA A 317 16.38 25.47 -2.24
N ILE A 318 16.26 24.52 -1.31
CA ILE A 318 16.96 24.46 -0.02
C ILE A 318 18.22 23.61 -0.20
#